data_AF-A0A958VK77-F1
#
_entry.id   AF-A0A958VK77-F1
#
_cell.length_a   1.000
_cell.length_b   1.000
_cell.length_c   1.000
_cell.angle_alpha   90.00
_cell.angle_beta   90.00
_cell.angle_gamma   90.00
#
_symmetry.space_group_name_H-M   'P 1'
#
loop_
_entity.id
_entity.type
_entity.pdbx_description
1 polymer ?
#
loop_
_entity_poly.entity_id
_entity_poly.type
_entity_poly.pdbx_seq_one_letter_code
_entity_poly.pdbx_strand_id
1 'polypeptide(L)'
;MLAFLTKKKLTEDKLADAFVNGVLQLVDKSFPDIAEMINMDPEFENCPDVKAHAADKFLLIVVAGNLQLITAHFHDYRDVRLTDKIITRLSAVLSIEKDKLKQIISSYQ
;
A
#
# COMPACT_ATOMS: atom_id res chain seq x y z
N MET A 1 11.75 -32.29 -14.38
CA MET A 1 11.41 -32.41 -12.94
C MET A 1 12.38 -31.69 -11.97
N LEU A 2 13.62 -31.34 -12.35
CA LEU A 2 14.56 -30.62 -11.46
C LEU A 2 14.38 -29.09 -11.37
N ALA A 3 13.55 -28.47 -12.23
CA ALA A 3 13.35 -27.01 -12.26
C ALA A 3 12.67 -26.44 -11.00
N PHE A 4 12.05 -27.27 -10.16
CA PHE A 4 11.47 -26.83 -8.89
C PHE A 4 12.54 -26.61 -7.80
N LEU A 5 13.72 -27.24 -7.91
CA LEU A 5 14.83 -27.08 -6.95
C LEU A 5 15.61 -25.78 -7.16
N THR A 6 15.49 -25.15 -8.34
CA THR A 6 16.17 -23.88 -8.65
C THR A 6 15.31 -22.64 -8.35
N LYS A 7 13.99 -22.81 -8.14
CA LYS A 7 13.10 -21.70 -7.76
C LYS A 7 13.25 -21.40 -6.27
N LYS A 8 13.88 -20.27 -5.95
CA LYS A 8 13.93 -19.77 -4.57
C LYS A 8 12.50 -19.53 -4.06
N LYS A 9 12.12 -20.21 -2.98
CA LYS A 9 10.88 -19.94 -2.26
C LYS A 9 10.90 -18.50 -1.76
N LEU A 10 9.87 -17.71 -2.09
CA LEU A 10 9.71 -16.37 -1.55
C LEU A 10 9.25 -16.50 -0.09
N THR A 11 9.93 -15.80 0.82
CA THR A 11 9.55 -15.75 2.24
C THR A 11 8.53 -14.64 2.47
N GLU A 12 7.72 -14.76 3.53
CA GLU A 12 6.78 -13.71 3.93
C GLU A 12 7.48 -12.37 4.17
N ASP A 13 8.72 -12.39 4.68
CA ASP A 13 9.52 -11.17 4.87
C ASP A 13 9.85 -10.47 3.55
N LYS A 14 10.34 -11.22 2.55
CA LYS A 14 10.63 -10.65 1.23
C LYS A 14 9.37 -10.16 0.53
N LEU A 15 8.25 -10.85 0.74
CA LEU A 15 6.97 -10.44 0.20
C LEU A 15 6.47 -9.14 0.85
N ALA A 16 6.62 -9.01 2.17
CA ALA A 16 6.29 -7.76 2.88
C ALA A 16 7.19 -6.60 2.44
N ASP A 17 8.50 -6.83 2.26
CA ASP A 17 9.42 -5.82 1.72
C ASP A 17 9.02 -5.39 0.31
N ALA A 18 8.68 -6.35 -0.57
CA ALA A 18 8.23 -6.06 -1.93
C ALA A 18 6.91 -5.29 -1.95
N PHE A 19 5.96 -5.64 -1.08
CA PHE A 19 4.69 -4.93 -0.94
C PHE A 19 4.90 -3.47 -0.54
N VAL A 20 5.66 -3.22 0.54
CA VAL A 20 5.85 -1.87 1.08
C VAL A 20 6.56 -0.99 0.06
N ASN A 21 7.69 -1.45 -0.49
CA ASN A 21 8.43 -0.67 -1.48
C ASN A 21 7.63 -0.46 -2.76
N GLY A 22 6.88 -1.48 -3.19
CA GLY A 22 6.05 -1.40 -4.39
C GLY A 22 4.93 -0.37 -4.26
N VAL A 23 4.20 -0.36 -3.14
CA VAL A 23 3.11 0.59 -2.91
C VAL A 23 3.64 2.02 -2.78
N LEU A 24 4.72 2.23 -2.03
CA LEU A 24 5.33 3.57 -1.89
C LEU A 24 5.79 4.10 -3.25
N GLN A 25 6.52 3.28 -4.01
CA GLN A 25 7.00 3.66 -5.34
C GLN A 25 5.84 3.93 -6.31
N LEU A 26 4.77 3.13 -6.27
CA LEU A 26 3.60 3.31 -7.11
C LEU A 26 2.93 4.67 -6.80
N VAL A 27 2.71 4.97 -5.53
CA VAL A 27 2.09 6.21 -5.09
C VAL A 27 2.95 7.41 -5.47
N ASP A 28 4.25 7.37 -5.17
CA ASP A 28 5.17 8.48 -5.47
C ASP A 28 5.22 8.83 -6.97
N LYS A 29 5.14 7.81 -7.83
CA LYS A 29 5.19 7.99 -9.29
C LYS A 29 3.87 8.41 -9.90
N SER A 30 2.76 7.90 -9.38
CA SER A 30 1.44 8.08 -10.01
C SER A 30 0.62 9.21 -9.41
N PHE A 31 0.85 9.59 -8.15
CA PHE A 31 0.03 10.62 -7.51
C PHE A 31 0.08 12.00 -8.20
N PRO A 32 1.21 12.47 -8.75
CA PRO A 32 1.24 13.72 -9.52
C PRO A 32 0.23 13.74 -10.67
N ASP A 33 0.16 12.65 -11.45
CA ASP A 33 -0.77 12.51 -12.56
C ASP A 33 -2.22 12.49 -12.06
N ILE A 34 -2.50 11.81 -10.94
CA ILE A 34 -3.83 11.80 -10.32
C ILE A 34 -4.23 13.20 -9.84
N ALA A 35 -3.31 13.94 -9.22
CA ALA A 35 -3.57 15.30 -8.78
C ALA A 35 -3.86 16.24 -9.96
N GLU A 36 -3.13 16.09 -11.07
CA GLU A 36 -3.39 16.82 -12.31
C GLU A 36 -4.76 16.47 -12.89
N MET A 37 -5.10 15.17 -12.97
CA MET A 37 -6.41 14.72 -13.45
C MET A 37 -7.56 15.33 -12.64
N ILE A 38 -7.45 15.36 -11.30
CA ILE A 38 -8.47 15.97 -10.43
C ILE A 38 -8.55 17.48 -10.66
N ASN A 39 -7.42 18.15 -10.80
CA ASN A 39 -7.36 19.60 -10.98
C ASN A 39 -7.88 20.06 -12.35
N MET A 40 -7.81 19.19 -13.35
CA MET A 40 -8.25 19.44 -14.72
C MET A 40 -9.66 18.89 -15.02
N ASP A 41 -10.32 18.26 -14.06
CA ASP A 41 -11.65 17.69 -14.26
C ASP A 41 -12.69 18.81 -14.44
N PRO A 42 -13.36 18.89 -15.61
CA PRO A 42 -14.29 19.98 -15.94
C PRO A 42 -15.60 19.91 -15.15
N GLU A 43 -15.88 18.81 -14.44
CA GLU A 43 -17.06 18.68 -13.59
C GLU A 43 -16.96 19.54 -12.31
N PHE A 44 -15.77 20.01 -11.94
CA PHE A 44 -15.62 20.96 -10.84
C PHE A 44 -15.88 22.40 -11.30
N GLU A 45 -16.74 23.11 -10.56
CA GLU A 45 -16.98 24.55 -10.78
C GLU A 45 -15.70 25.38 -10.62
N ASN A 46 -14.80 24.96 -9.72
CA ASN A 46 -13.50 25.57 -9.48
C ASN A 46 -12.43 24.49 -9.32
N CYS A 47 -11.20 24.78 -9.77
CA CYS A 47 -10.05 23.88 -9.61
C CYS A 47 -9.81 23.55 -8.12
N PRO A 48 -9.79 22.26 -7.71
CA PRO A 48 -9.56 21.85 -6.32
C PRO A 48 -8.17 22.15 -5.73
N ASP A 49 -7.18 22.51 -6.57
CA ASP A 49 -5.80 22.83 -6.16
C ASP A 49 -5.09 21.71 -5.35
N VAL A 50 -5.29 20.45 -5.75
CA VAL A 50 -4.59 19.30 -5.18
C VAL A 50 -3.10 19.39 -5.50
N LYS A 51 -2.26 19.40 -4.46
CA LYS A 51 -0.80 19.46 -4.64
C LYS A 51 -0.25 18.11 -5.04
N ALA A 52 0.62 18.08 -6.05
CA ALA A 52 1.25 16.87 -6.57
C ALA A 52 2.09 16.07 -5.54
N HIS A 53 2.43 16.66 -4.39
CA HIS A 53 3.17 16.00 -3.30
C HIS A 53 2.30 15.65 -2.09
N ALA A 54 1.01 15.96 -2.09
CA ALA A 54 0.09 15.68 -0.99
C ALA A 54 -0.45 14.24 -1.03
N ALA A 55 0.44 13.25 -1.18
CA ALA A 55 0.08 11.87 -1.48
C ALA A 55 -0.36 11.03 -0.27
N ASP A 56 -0.20 11.53 0.96
CA ASP A 56 -0.37 10.74 2.19
C ASP A 56 -1.73 10.03 2.29
N LYS A 57 -2.82 10.74 1.99
CA LYS A 57 -4.17 10.16 2.03
C LYS A 57 -4.36 9.12 0.93
N PHE A 58 -3.79 9.37 -0.25
CA PHE A 58 -3.83 8.43 -1.37
C PHE A 58 -3.04 7.16 -1.05
N LEU A 59 -1.87 7.28 -0.40
CA LEU A 59 -1.11 6.14 0.10
C LEU A 59 -1.97 5.26 1.01
N LEU A 60 -2.70 5.84 1.96
CA LEU A 60 -3.56 5.10 2.88
C LEU A 60 -4.68 4.35 2.15
N ILE A 61 -5.31 4.97 1.14
CA ILE A 61 -6.32 4.32 0.29
C ILE A 61 -5.72 3.10 -0.42
N VAL A 62 -4.56 3.27 -1.07
CA VAL A 62 -3.89 2.20 -1.81
C VAL A 62 -3.47 1.06 -0.87
N VAL A 63 -2.90 1.38 0.29
CA VAL A 63 -2.52 0.38 1.30
C VAL A 63 -3.75 -0.38 1.80
N ALA A 64 -4.81 0.31 2.21
CA ALA A 64 -6.02 -0.30 2.76
C ALA A 64 -6.67 -1.27 1.77
N GLY A 65 -6.84 -0.85 0.51
CA GLY A 65 -7.40 -1.69 -0.55
C GLY A 65 -6.52 -2.91 -0.87
N ASN A 66 -5.20 -2.73 -0.97
CA ASN A 66 -4.30 -3.85 -1.25
C ASN A 66 -4.21 -4.84 -0.07
N LEU A 67 -4.31 -4.37 1.17
CA LEU A 67 -4.36 -5.25 2.34
C LEU A 67 -5.66 -6.10 2.37
N GLN A 68 -6.80 -5.56 1.94
CA GLN A 68 -8.03 -6.35 1.81
C GLN A 68 -7.83 -7.52 0.82
N LEU A 69 -7.15 -7.29 -0.30
CA LEU A 69 -6.85 -8.33 -1.30
C LEU A 69 -5.98 -9.46 -0.74
N ILE A 70 -5.08 -9.18 0.21
CA ILE A 70 -4.26 -10.23 0.84
C ILE A 70 -5.13 -11.28 1.51
N THR A 71 -6.19 -10.87 2.22
CA THR A 71 -7.08 -11.81 2.91
C THR A 71 -7.84 -12.72 1.95
N ALA A 72 -8.05 -12.29 0.71
CA ALA A 72 -8.69 -13.09 -0.33
C ALA A 72 -7.75 -14.13 -0.98
N HIS A 73 -6.44 -13.94 -0.91
CA HIS A 73 -5.45 -14.76 -1.64
C HIS A 73 -4.54 -15.62 -0.76
N PHE A 74 -4.46 -15.36 0.55
CA PHE A 74 -3.63 -16.10 1.48
C PHE A 74 -4.48 -16.82 2.53
N HIS A 75 -4.14 -18.08 2.79
CA HIS A 75 -4.86 -18.95 3.73
C HIS A 75 -3.92 -19.49 4.82
N ASP A 76 -4.46 -20.21 5.80
CA ASP A 76 -3.71 -20.84 6.89
C ASP A 76 -2.94 -19.82 7.76
N TYR A 77 -3.60 -18.72 8.12
CA TYR A 77 -3.03 -17.61 8.90
C TYR A 77 -1.85 -16.88 8.23
N ARG A 78 -1.53 -17.18 6.96
CA ARG A 78 -0.47 -16.49 6.20
C ARG A 78 -0.84 -15.04 5.92
N ASP A 79 -2.10 -14.78 5.65
CA ASP A 79 -2.69 -13.45 5.52
C ASP A 79 -2.46 -12.59 6.76
N VAL A 80 -2.72 -13.13 7.95
CA VAL A 80 -2.54 -12.44 9.24
C VAL A 80 -1.07 -12.12 9.47
N ARG A 81 -0.18 -13.10 9.30
CA ARG A 81 1.27 -12.90 9.49
C ARG A 81 1.88 -11.94 8.47
N LEU A 82 1.46 -12.05 7.20
CA LEU A 82 1.93 -11.17 6.15
C LEU A 82 1.46 -9.73 6.37
N THR A 83 0.19 -9.54 6.70
CA THR A 83 -0.38 -8.22 7.04
C THR A 83 0.34 -7.60 8.23
N ASP A 84 0.61 -8.37 9.29
CA ASP A 84 1.37 -7.88 10.45
C ASP A 84 2.79 -7.41 10.08
N LYS A 85 3.48 -8.20 9.25
CA LYS A 85 4.81 -7.88 8.70
C LYS A 85 4.81 -6.63 7.84
N ILE A 86 3.76 -6.41 7.05
CA ILE A 86 3.59 -5.20 6.21
C ILE A 86 3.36 -3.98 7.10
N ILE A 87 2.40 -4.04 8.03
CA ILE A 87 2.06 -2.92 8.91
C ILE A 87 3.28 -2.52 9.77
N THR A 88 4.04 -3.50 10.28
CA THR A 88 5.27 -3.24 11.04
C THR A 88 6.34 -2.49 10.23
N ARG A 89 6.45 -2.77 8.93
CA ARG A 89 7.40 -2.08 8.05
C ARG A 89 6.90 -0.69 7.68
N LEU A 90 5.62 -0.55 7.35
CA LEU A 90 5.01 0.76 7.10
C LEU A 90 5.09 1.67 8.32
N SER A 91 4.86 1.14 9.53
CA SER A 91 4.97 1.91 10.77
C SER A 91 6.38 2.47 10.97
N ALA A 92 7.40 1.68 10.65
CA ALA A 92 8.79 2.12 10.68
C ALA A 92 9.10 3.18 9.62
N VAL A 93 8.68 2.98 8.36
CA VAL A 93 8.93 3.92 7.26
C VAL A 93 8.21 5.26 7.49
N LEU A 94 6.96 5.21 7.92
CA LEU A 94 6.14 6.40 8.14
C LEU A 94 6.40 7.05 9.50
N SER A 95 7.21 6.43 10.37
CA SER A 95 7.44 6.88 11.75
C SER A 95 6.14 7.05 12.54
N ILE A 96 5.19 6.13 12.34
CA ILE A 96 3.91 6.07 13.05
C ILE A 96 3.91 4.84 13.95
N GLU A 97 3.38 4.96 15.16
CA GLU A 97 3.20 3.82 16.06
C GLU A 97 2.30 2.75 15.42
N LYS A 98 2.66 1.46 15.57
CA LYS A 98 2.09 0.36 14.79
C LYS A 98 0.57 0.21 14.98
N ASP A 99 0.10 0.26 16.22
CA ASP A 99 -1.31 0.10 16.53
C ASP A 99 -2.11 1.31 16.05
N LYS A 100 -1.57 2.52 16.21
CA LYS A 100 -2.14 3.73 15.60
C LYS A 100 -2.23 3.62 14.07
N LEU A 101 -1.18 3.15 13.39
CA LEU A 101 -1.21 2.96 11.94
C LEU A 101 -2.27 1.95 11.53
N LYS A 102 -2.39 0.84 12.27
CA LYS A 102 -3.42 -0.17 12.05
C LYS A 102 -4.83 0.43 12.16
N GLN A 103 -5.09 1.24 13.20
CA GLN A 103 -6.38 1.95 13.36
C GLN A 103 -6.67 2.90 12.19
N ILE A 104 -5.67 3.67 11.76
CA ILE A 104 -5.81 4.57 10.62
C ILE A 104 -6.17 3.77 9.37
N ILE A 105 -5.41 2.73 9.03
CA ILE A 105 -5.67 1.88 7.85
C ILE A 105 -7.07 1.26 7.91
N SER A 106 -7.50 0.76 9.07
CA SER A 106 -8.84 0.19 9.23
C SER A 106 -9.97 1.19 9.01
N SER A 107 -9.74 2.50 9.16
CA SER A 107 -10.77 3.52 8.84
C SER A 107 -10.97 3.75 7.34
N TYR A 108 -10.09 3.21 6.49
CA TYR A 108 -10.16 3.24 5.03
C TYR A 108 -10.70 1.92 4.42
N GLN A 109 -11.07 0.95 5.26
CA GLN A 109 -11.55 -0.38 4.87
C GLN A 109 -13.05 -0.52 5.10
#